data_AF-A0A7K4IBC8-F1
#
_entry.id   AF-A0A7K4IBC8-F1
#
_cell.length_a   1.000
_cell.length_b   1.000
_cell.length_c   1.000
_cell.angle_alpha   90.00
_cell.angle_beta   90.00
_cell.angle_gamma   90.00
#
_symmetry.space_group_name_H-M   'P 1'
#
loop_
_entity.id
_entity.type
_entity.pdbx_description
1 polymer ?
#
loop_
_entity_poly.entity_id
_entity_poly.type
_entity_poly.pdbx_seq_one_letter_code
_entity_poly.pdbx_strand_id
1 'polypeptide(L)'
;MMSTGPRVASSIQQVYGSDFSLNVFESVNEESYLGHVKKLTENGSRWTRLEGQSVILSDANVYAGSWIANTLEEISGGRIEVEMLGEHRSVLGRLPGWSSNRSAPVFVIGGHYDSVQNAPGANDDASGVAAVIELARVLSAYEWPLDIYFGAWNSEEIGLLGSEEVARILSQRHINILQYFNIDMLLVEDTTKPSDQRVWGIYNSAARFHESRLFVDLIRMMSHNYGMDLVCPRSSGMDSLWYHSDQYSFVQQGFKNALFMFESGFSRDNAYHRPADTWDNPLYNYSLGTDTTAAIGAAIAFTMSGAYDKPTSLRFSGTLNPGAEEKFLFVNSITTEVEVNATWAGGGLDFSVGAEYTSLNSSSFTQSSDWTQVLTAQTEWNGLHRVTVKNHGGEPVTFEMTVEYESDLNGNNIIDSSEYWMDSFFVTRDSDSDGLNNLLEKEIGTDPYKTDSDNDRMPDGYEYFNGLDPLVADGDLDPDGDGITNFYEYLNQTNPQSSDTDSDLMPDLWEIEHSLDPRTGDADRDPDGDSITNLQEYLRGSDPHSYDLYFLMLPGPASILLGGVIGAACVISIGIVVMRRRP
;
A
#
# COMPACT_ATOMS: atom_id res chain seq x y z
N MET A 1 -24.64 -32.36 13.77
CA MET A 1 -24.93 -30.92 13.61
C MET A 1 -24.25 -30.20 14.75
N MET A 2 -23.00 -29.78 14.56
CA MET A 2 -22.32 -28.86 15.47
C MET A 2 -22.20 -27.54 14.71
N SER A 3 -22.85 -26.53 15.27
CA SER A 3 -22.93 -25.16 14.78
C SER A 3 -21.54 -24.56 14.73
N THR A 4 -21.03 -24.31 13.53
CA THR A 4 -19.92 -23.39 13.30
C THR A 4 -20.44 -21.97 13.52
N GLY A 5 -20.04 -21.35 14.62
CA GLY A 5 -20.23 -19.91 14.80
C GLY A 5 -19.55 -19.13 13.66
N PRO A 6 -20.00 -17.91 13.37
CA PRO A 6 -19.37 -17.08 12.35
C PRO A 6 -17.89 -16.88 12.72
N ARG A 7 -16.98 -17.25 11.82
CA ARG A 7 -15.58 -16.80 11.88
C ARG A 7 -15.65 -15.28 11.79
N VAL A 8 -15.26 -14.59 12.86
CA VAL A 8 -14.84 -13.21 12.75
C VAL A 8 -13.63 -13.26 11.82
N ALA A 9 -13.79 -12.78 10.58
CA ALA A 9 -12.65 -12.50 9.74
C ALA A 9 -11.83 -11.45 10.49
N SER A 10 -10.69 -11.83 11.07
CA SER A 10 -9.71 -10.82 11.46
C SER A 10 -9.29 -10.17 10.15
N SER A 11 -9.71 -8.92 9.94
CA SER A 11 -9.25 -8.13 8.80
C SER A 11 -7.73 -8.13 8.80
N ILE A 12 -7.13 -8.56 7.70
CA ILE A 12 -5.68 -8.47 7.52
C ILE A 12 -5.30 -6.99 7.61
N GLN A 13 -4.20 -6.69 8.28
CA GLN A 13 -3.82 -5.31 8.53
C GLN A 13 -3.29 -4.65 7.25
N GLN A 14 -4.00 -3.62 6.79
CA GLN A 14 -3.54 -2.74 5.72
C GLN A 14 -2.46 -1.78 6.24
N VAL A 15 -1.32 -1.73 5.57
CA VAL A 15 -0.17 -0.89 5.93
C VAL A 15 -0.27 0.46 5.22
N TYR A 16 -0.36 1.54 6.01
CA TYR A 16 -0.30 2.95 5.57
C TYR A 16 -0.10 3.86 6.80
N GLY A 17 0.93 4.71 6.80
CA GLY A 17 1.18 5.67 7.88
C GLY A 17 1.55 5.07 9.24
N SER A 18 2.00 3.82 9.26
CA SER A 18 2.45 3.12 10.47
C SER A 18 3.64 2.24 10.10
N ASP A 19 4.75 2.42 10.81
CA ASP A 19 5.98 1.67 10.59
C ASP A 19 5.91 0.25 11.17
N PHE A 20 5.83 -0.75 10.29
CA PHE A 20 5.85 -2.18 10.66
C PHE A 20 7.22 -2.83 10.49
N SER A 21 8.29 -2.07 10.25
CA SER A 21 9.62 -2.61 10.00
C SER A 21 10.14 -3.51 11.12
N LEU A 22 9.99 -3.09 12.39
CA LEU A 22 10.35 -3.93 13.55
C LEU A 22 9.47 -5.19 13.62
N ASN A 23 8.15 -5.08 13.42
CA ASN A 23 7.25 -6.23 13.45
C ASN A 23 7.61 -7.27 12.38
N VAL A 24 7.95 -6.81 11.17
CA VAL A 24 8.42 -7.68 10.08
C VAL A 24 9.78 -8.30 10.42
N PHE A 25 10.71 -7.52 10.98
CA PHE A 25 12.02 -8.01 11.40
C PHE A 25 11.90 -9.16 12.41
N GLU A 26 11.15 -8.94 13.49
CA GLU A 26 10.96 -9.92 14.57
C GLU A 26 10.13 -11.14 14.15
N SER A 27 9.39 -11.05 13.05
CA SER A 27 8.55 -12.14 12.56
C SER A 27 9.32 -13.21 11.80
N VAL A 28 10.55 -12.93 11.34
CA VAL A 28 11.40 -13.93 10.67
C VAL A 28 11.89 -14.97 11.68
N ASN A 29 11.79 -16.24 11.31
CA ASN A 29 12.02 -17.37 12.21
C ASN A 29 13.11 -18.30 11.68
N GLU A 30 14.17 -18.49 12.47
CA GLU A 30 15.32 -19.32 12.09
C GLU A 30 14.97 -20.81 11.89
N GLU A 31 14.03 -21.35 12.67
CA GLU A 31 13.60 -22.75 12.52
C GLU A 31 12.84 -22.97 11.20
N SER A 32 11.95 -22.03 10.83
CA SER A 32 11.25 -21.99 9.55
C SER A 32 12.23 -21.92 8.39
N TYR A 33 13.15 -20.95 8.43
CA TYR A 33 14.20 -20.75 7.42
C TYR A 33 15.07 -22.00 7.22
N LEU A 34 15.60 -22.58 8.31
CA LEU A 34 16.35 -23.84 8.27
C LEU A 34 15.50 -25.00 7.72
N GLY A 35 14.21 -25.04 8.08
CA GLY A 35 13.25 -26.01 7.56
C GLY A 35 13.13 -25.97 6.03
N HIS A 36 13.10 -24.77 5.44
CA HIS A 36 13.08 -24.59 3.99
C HIS A 36 14.38 -25.07 3.32
N VAL A 37 15.55 -24.73 3.88
CA VAL A 37 16.86 -25.21 3.37
C VAL A 37 16.94 -26.74 3.37
N LYS A 38 16.51 -27.38 4.47
CA LYS A 38 16.43 -28.85 4.56
C LYS A 38 15.53 -29.43 3.47
N LYS A 39 14.35 -28.83 3.29
CA LYS A 39 13.34 -29.34 2.37
C LYS A 39 13.76 -29.25 0.90
N LEU A 40 14.48 -28.19 0.54
CA LEU A 40 15.04 -28.02 -0.81
C LEU A 40 16.17 -29.02 -1.12
N THR A 41 16.91 -29.45 -0.09
CA THR A 41 18.14 -30.26 -0.26
C THR A 41 17.93 -31.76 -0.02
N GLU A 42 16.80 -32.17 0.58
CA GLU A 42 16.56 -33.58 0.98
C GLU A 42 16.50 -34.57 -0.20
N ASN A 43 16.19 -34.10 -1.41
CA ASN A 43 16.05 -34.93 -2.61
C ASN A 43 17.30 -34.96 -3.49
N GLY A 44 18.41 -34.40 -3.01
CA GLY A 44 19.70 -34.36 -3.72
C GLY A 44 19.84 -33.15 -4.65
N SER A 45 20.78 -33.25 -5.60
CA SER A 45 21.17 -32.13 -6.47
C SER A 45 20.08 -31.73 -7.46
N ARG A 46 19.75 -30.44 -7.49
CA ARG A 46 18.71 -29.82 -8.31
C ARG A 46 19.25 -29.32 -9.65
N TRP A 47 20.12 -30.11 -10.29
CA TRP A 47 20.80 -29.69 -11.52
C TRP A 47 19.89 -29.56 -12.73
N THR A 48 20.34 -28.67 -13.62
CA THR A 48 19.80 -28.48 -14.96
C THR A 48 20.91 -28.64 -15.99
N ARG A 49 20.57 -28.97 -17.25
CA ARG A 49 21.52 -28.99 -18.38
C ARG A 49 20.79 -28.76 -19.70
N LEU A 50 21.55 -28.36 -20.72
CA LEU A 50 21.05 -28.27 -22.08
C LEU A 50 21.38 -29.53 -22.88
N GLU A 51 20.38 -30.08 -23.58
CA GLU A 51 20.57 -31.08 -24.64
C GLU A 51 20.05 -30.50 -25.96
N GLY A 52 20.95 -29.91 -26.75
CA GLY A 52 20.55 -29.13 -27.92
C GLY A 52 19.81 -27.86 -27.50
N GLN A 53 18.54 -27.74 -27.89
CA GLN A 53 17.67 -26.62 -27.48
C GLN A 53 16.75 -26.97 -26.29
N SER A 54 16.77 -28.21 -25.82
CA SER A 54 15.90 -28.67 -24.74
C SER A 54 16.58 -28.49 -23.38
N VAL A 55 15.82 -27.99 -22.40
CA VAL A 55 16.22 -27.95 -21.00
C VAL A 55 15.91 -29.29 -20.35
N ILE A 56 16.91 -29.93 -19.75
CA ILE A 56 16.76 -31.17 -19.00
C ILE A 56 16.94 -30.86 -17.52
N LEU A 57 15.94 -31.26 -16.73
CA LEU A 57 15.87 -31.03 -15.29
C LEU A 57 16.02 -32.36 -14.55
N SER A 58 16.72 -32.37 -13.42
CA SER A 58 16.72 -33.54 -12.52
C SER A 58 15.35 -33.72 -11.86
N ASP A 59 15.03 -34.94 -11.39
CA ASP A 59 13.79 -35.18 -10.63
C ASP A 59 13.71 -34.29 -9.38
N ALA A 60 14.86 -34.04 -8.73
CA ALA A 60 14.96 -33.16 -7.56
C ALA A 60 14.69 -31.69 -7.93
N ASN A 61 15.13 -31.23 -9.10
CA ASN A 61 14.84 -29.88 -9.61
C ASN A 61 13.33 -29.71 -9.88
N VAL A 62 12.71 -30.67 -10.59
CA VAL A 62 11.27 -30.64 -10.88
C VAL A 62 10.45 -30.66 -9.59
N TYR A 63 10.86 -31.48 -8.60
CA TYR A 63 10.26 -31.50 -7.28
C TYR A 63 10.38 -30.15 -6.58
N ALA A 64 11.58 -29.57 -6.54
CA ALA A 64 11.84 -28.31 -5.86
C ALA A 64 10.99 -27.17 -6.42
N GLY A 65 10.94 -26.97 -7.74
CA GLY A 65 10.10 -25.94 -8.35
C GLY A 65 8.61 -26.12 -8.03
N SER A 66 8.11 -27.35 -8.05
CA SER A 66 6.71 -27.66 -7.69
C SER A 66 6.44 -27.43 -6.20
N TRP A 67 7.41 -27.76 -5.34
CA TRP A 67 7.30 -27.56 -3.90
C TRP A 67 7.33 -26.08 -3.52
N ILE A 68 8.22 -25.28 -4.13
CA ILE A 68 8.28 -23.83 -3.93
C ILE A 68 6.94 -23.20 -4.31
N ALA A 69 6.41 -23.53 -5.49
CA ALA A 69 5.13 -23.00 -5.97
C ALA A 69 3.98 -23.27 -4.99
N ASN A 70 3.82 -24.53 -4.57
CA ASN A 70 2.78 -24.90 -3.60
C ASN A 70 3.00 -24.22 -2.24
N THR A 71 4.26 -24.11 -1.80
CA THR A 71 4.59 -23.51 -0.49
C THR A 71 4.20 -22.03 -0.47
N LEU A 72 4.47 -21.27 -1.53
CA LEU A 72 4.08 -19.85 -1.63
C LEU A 72 2.56 -19.66 -1.53
N GLU A 73 1.77 -20.52 -2.18
CA GLU A 73 0.30 -20.49 -2.05
C GLU A 73 -0.15 -20.86 -0.63
N GLU A 74 0.41 -21.92 -0.05
CA GLU A 74 0.02 -22.43 1.28
C GLU A 74 0.32 -21.45 2.42
N ILE A 75 1.55 -20.90 2.47
CA ILE A 75 1.96 -20.01 3.56
C ILE A 75 1.20 -18.69 3.58
N SER A 76 0.70 -18.26 2.42
CA SER A 76 -0.06 -17.02 2.25
C SER A 76 -1.57 -17.22 2.38
N GLY A 77 -2.03 -18.45 2.63
CA GLY A 77 -3.46 -18.77 2.65
C GLY A 77 -4.15 -18.58 1.29
N GLY A 78 -3.40 -18.72 0.18
CA GLY A 78 -3.87 -18.56 -1.20
C GLY A 78 -3.82 -17.12 -1.73
N ARG A 79 -3.16 -16.19 -1.02
CA ARG A 79 -3.03 -14.79 -1.48
C ARG A 79 -1.92 -14.58 -2.50
N ILE A 80 -0.88 -15.40 -2.47
CA ILE A 80 0.20 -15.33 -3.46
C ILE A 80 -0.24 -16.09 -4.72
N GLU A 81 -0.29 -15.36 -5.84
CA GLU A 81 -0.61 -15.89 -7.16
C GLU A 81 0.67 -16.42 -7.81
N VAL A 82 0.76 -17.73 -8.05
CA VAL A 82 1.99 -18.35 -8.54
C VAL A 82 1.92 -18.70 -10.02
N GLU A 83 3.01 -18.42 -10.74
CA GLU A 83 3.23 -18.79 -12.13
C GLU A 83 4.57 -19.51 -12.30
N MET A 84 4.58 -20.56 -13.13
CA MET A 84 5.81 -21.18 -13.63
C MET A 84 6.16 -20.55 -14.98
N LEU A 85 7.31 -19.89 -15.06
CA LEU A 85 7.72 -19.10 -16.22
C LEU A 85 8.73 -19.82 -17.09
N GLY A 86 8.44 -19.81 -18.39
CA GLY A 86 9.40 -20.16 -19.43
C GLY A 86 9.79 -21.63 -19.51
N GLU A 87 10.73 -21.94 -20.40
CA GLU A 87 11.25 -23.30 -20.61
C GLU A 87 12.15 -23.75 -19.44
N HIS A 88 12.78 -22.79 -18.77
CA HIS A 88 13.58 -23.06 -17.57
C HIS A 88 12.71 -23.32 -16.33
N ARG A 89 11.39 -23.04 -16.38
CA ARG A 89 10.46 -23.28 -15.28
C ARG A 89 10.85 -22.54 -13.99
N SER A 90 11.26 -21.28 -14.11
CA SER A 90 11.44 -20.41 -12.94
C SER A 90 10.08 -20.20 -12.24
N VAL A 91 10.07 -20.10 -10.91
CA VAL A 91 8.84 -19.86 -10.13
C VAL A 91 8.72 -18.37 -9.84
N LEU A 92 7.53 -17.80 -10.03
CA LEU A 92 7.24 -16.41 -9.66
C LEU A 92 5.90 -16.35 -8.93
N GLY A 93 5.92 -15.96 -7.65
CA GLY A 93 4.72 -15.67 -6.85
C GLY A 93 4.48 -14.18 -6.74
N ARG A 94 3.27 -13.71 -7.01
CA ARG A 94 2.85 -12.30 -6.82
C ARG A 94 1.94 -12.22 -5.60
N LEU A 95 2.35 -11.47 -4.57
CA LEU A 95 1.45 -11.00 -3.52
C LEU A 95 0.84 -9.67 -3.98
N PRO A 96 -0.47 -9.60 -4.23
CA PRO A 96 -1.11 -8.37 -4.69
C PRO A 96 -1.10 -7.27 -3.61
N GLY A 97 -0.77 -6.05 -4.01
CA GLY A 97 -0.96 -4.86 -3.20
C GLY A 97 -2.39 -4.31 -3.31
N TRP A 98 -2.77 -3.44 -2.37
CA TRP A 98 -4.09 -2.81 -2.33
C TRP A 98 -4.20 -1.58 -3.25
N SER A 99 -3.08 -1.03 -3.75
CA SER A 99 -3.14 0.18 -4.60
C SER A 99 -3.93 -0.04 -5.89
N SER A 100 -4.72 0.99 -6.20
CA SER A 100 -5.38 1.29 -7.49
C SER A 100 -4.54 1.05 -8.73
N ASN A 101 -3.28 1.45 -8.58
CA ASN A 101 -2.43 1.80 -9.68
C ASN A 101 -1.70 0.56 -10.21
N ARG A 102 -2.25 -0.04 -11.27
CA ARG A 102 -1.64 -1.20 -11.96
C ARG A 102 -0.31 -0.89 -12.66
N SER A 103 0.10 0.38 -12.71
CA SER A 103 1.42 0.81 -13.19
C SER A 103 2.38 1.19 -12.06
N ALA A 104 1.95 1.07 -10.79
CA ALA A 104 2.82 1.27 -9.65
C ALA A 104 4.01 0.30 -9.70
N PRO A 105 5.19 0.73 -9.22
CA PRO A 105 6.35 -0.13 -9.22
C PRO A 105 6.18 -1.28 -8.22
N VAL A 106 6.99 -2.33 -8.34
CA VAL A 106 6.87 -3.55 -7.52
C VAL A 106 8.20 -3.88 -6.85
N PHE A 107 8.15 -4.57 -5.72
CA PHE A 107 9.33 -5.21 -5.17
C PHE A 107 9.52 -6.60 -5.77
N VAL A 108 10.77 -7.00 -5.98
CA VAL A 108 11.12 -8.37 -6.35
C VAL A 108 12.15 -8.88 -5.35
N ILE A 109 11.94 -10.09 -4.83
CA ILE A 109 12.89 -10.81 -3.97
C ILE A 109 13.17 -12.14 -4.67
N GLY A 110 14.43 -12.52 -4.82
CA GLY A 110 14.78 -13.74 -5.56
C GLY A 110 16.08 -14.39 -5.13
N GLY A 111 16.18 -15.67 -5.46
CA GLY A 111 17.37 -16.53 -5.39
C GLY A 111 17.18 -17.69 -6.37
N HIS A 112 18.22 -18.47 -6.64
CA HIS A 112 18.11 -19.58 -7.59
C HIS A 112 17.89 -20.92 -6.89
N TYR A 113 17.05 -21.77 -7.48
CA TYR A 113 16.71 -23.07 -6.88
C TYR A 113 17.39 -24.25 -7.56
N ASP A 114 18.15 -24.07 -8.64
CA ASP A 114 19.02 -25.15 -9.10
C ASP A 114 20.26 -25.32 -8.20
N SER A 115 21.05 -26.34 -8.51
CA SER A 115 22.36 -26.56 -7.94
C SER A 115 23.20 -27.36 -8.93
N VAL A 116 24.53 -27.34 -8.83
CA VAL A 116 25.35 -28.21 -9.69
C VAL A 116 25.14 -29.72 -9.46
N GLN A 117 25.52 -30.52 -10.44
CA GLN A 117 25.43 -31.98 -10.36
C GLN A 117 26.27 -32.52 -9.18
N ASN A 118 25.66 -33.38 -8.36
CA ASN A 118 26.24 -33.97 -7.13
C ASN A 118 26.40 -33.02 -5.94
N ALA A 119 25.89 -31.78 -6.01
CA ALA A 119 25.80 -30.88 -4.86
C ALA A 119 24.33 -30.72 -4.44
N PRO A 120 23.95 -31.05 -3.19
CA PRO A 120 22.59 -30.76 -2.71
C PRO A 120 22.27 -29.26 -2.72
N GLY A 121 23.25 -28.37 -2.54
CA GLY A 121 23.08 -26.93 -2.72
C GLY A 121 22.32 -26.29 -1.56
N ALA A 122 22.83 -26.43 -0.33
CA ALA A 122 22.21 -25.87 0.88
C ALA A 122 22.54 -24.39 1.06
N ASN A 123 23.80 -24.02 0.93
CA ASN A 123 24.20 -22.61 0.83
C ASN A 123 23.89 -22.06 -0.56
N ASP A 124 24.15 -22.87 -1.60
CA ASP A 124 24.11 -22.51 -3.03
C ASP A 124 22.99 -23.24 -3.80
N ASP A 125 21.78 -22.69 -3.94
CA ASP A 125 21.27 -21.49 -3.25
C ASP A 125 19.93 -21.77 -2.55
N ALA A 126 19.84 -22.91 -1.86
CA ALA A 126 18.68 -23.14 -0.99
C ALA A 126 18.59 -22.09 0.13
N SER A 127 19.69 -21.40 0.48
CA SER A 127 19.70 -20.32 1.46
C SER A 127 18.94 -19.07 0.96
N GLY A 128 19.21 -18.61 -0.26
CA GLY A 128 18.48 -17.51 -0.89
C GLY A 128 17.01 -17.84 -1.13
N VAL A 129 16.70 -19.04 -1.62
CA VAL A 129 15.30 -19.48 -1.80
C VAL A 129 14.57 -19.61 -0.45
N ALA A 130 15.25 -20.04 0.61
CA ALA A 130 14.67 -20.04 1.96
C ALA A 130 14.34 -18.62 2.45
N ALA A 131 15.18 -17.63 2.13
CA ALA A 131 14.91 -16.22 2.42
C ALA A 131 13.65 -15.73 1.66
N VAL A 132 13.51 -16.08 0.39
CA VAL A 132 12.34 -15.76 -0.44
C VAL A 132 11.06 -16.32 0.19
N ILE A 133 11.06 -17.60 0.57
CA ILE A 133 9.87 -18.27 1.15
C ILE A 133 9.54 -17.70 2.54
N GLU A 134 10.55 -17.45 3.37
CA GLU A 134 10.33 -16.91 4.72
C GLU A 134 9.81 -15.46 4.67
N LEU A 135 10.30 -14.64 3.73
CA LEU A 135 9.72 -13.32 3.48
C LEU A 135 8.31 -13.40 2.91
N ALA A 136 8.01 -14.36 2.04
CA ALA A 136 6.65 -14.59 1.57
C ALA A 136 5.71 -14.92 2.74
N ARG A 137 6.14 -15.75 3.70
CA ARG A 137 5.38 -16.07 4.92
C ARG A 137 5.14 -14.84 5.79
N VAL A 138 6.17 -14.02 6.02
CA VAL A 138 6.07 -12.84 6.90
C VAL A 138 5.27 -11.71 6.25
N LEU A 139 5.57 -11.37 5.00
CA LEU A 139 4.95 -10.24 4.30
C LEU A 139 3.49 -10.54 3.92
N SER A 140 3.13 -11.80 3.64
CA SER A 140 1.72 -12.16 3.37
C SER A 140 0.80 -12.11 4.60
N ALA A 141 1.32 -11.79 5.79
CA ALA A 141 0.51 -11.49 6.97
C ALA A 141 -0.11 -10.08 6.94
N TYR A 142 0.27 -9.24 5.97
CA TYR A 142 -0.15 -7.84 5.84
C TYR A 142 -0.73 -7.55 4.45
N GLU A 143 -1.39 -6.39 4.31
CA GLU A 143 -1.79 -5.83 3.03
C GLU A 143 -0.92 -4.61 2.71
N TRP A 144 -0.20 -4.69 1.60
CA TRP A 144 0.80 -3.71 1.21
C TRP A 144 0.30 -2.80 0.09
N PRO A 145 0.82 -1.58 -0.03
CA PRO A 145 0.41 -0.67 -1.10
C PRO A 145 0.87 -1.16 -2.48
N LEU A 146 2.05 -1.78 -2.58
CA LEU A 146 2.59 -2.35 -3.81
C LEU A 146 2.49 -3.87 -3.85
N ASP A 147 2.52 -4.40 -5.07
CA ASP A 147 2.78 -5.81 -5.30
C ASP A 147 4.20 -6.19 -4.86
N ILE A 148 4.33 -7.40 -4.30
CA ILE A 148 5.61 -8.02 -3.97
C ILE A 148 5.73 -9.32 -4.75
N TYR A 149 6.82 -9.46 -5.51
CA TYR A 149 7.13 -10.63 -6.30
C TYR A 149 8.20 -11.48 -5.60
N PHE A 150 7.92 -12.76 -5.46
CA PHE A 150 8.78 -13.78 -4.86
C PHE A 150 9.25 -14.73 -5.96
N GLY A 151 10.54 -14.65 -6.30
CA GLY A 151 11.16 -15.36 -7.39
C GLY A 151 12.03 -16.52 -6.93
N ALA A 152 11.93 -17.66 -7.62
CA ALA A 152 12.92 -18.72 -7.55
C ALA A 152 13.39 -19.05 -8.97
N TRP A 153 14.61 -18.67 -9.30
CA TRP A 153 15.15 -18.79 -10.66
C TRP A 153 15.75 -20.17 -10.89
N ASN A 154 15.59 -20.71 -12.10
CA ASN A 154 16.21 -21.99 -12.45
C ASN A 154 17.39 -21.78 -13.40
N SER A 155 18.24 -22.78 -13.53
CA SER A 155 19.35 -22.77 -14.49
C SER A 155 20.31 -21.59 -14.34
N GLU A 156 20.53 -21.10 -13.12
CA GLU A 156 21.58 -20.12 -12.80
C GLU A 156 22.95 -20.74 -13.12
N GLU A 157 23.15 -21.98 -12.68
CA GLU A 157 24.44 -22.68 -12.63
C GLU A 157 25.02 -23.03 -14.01
N ILE A 158 24.19 -22.89 -15.05
CA ILE A 158 24.54 -23.12 -16.44
C ILE A 158 24.53 -21.84 -17.27
N GLY A 159 24.47 -20.67 -16.62
CA GLY A 159 24.65 -19.35 -17.23
C GLY A 159 23.45 -18.42 -17.09
N LEU A 160 22.84 -18.31 -15.89
CA LEU A 160 21.77 -17.35 -15.56
C LEU A 160 20.51 -17.47 -16.44
N LEU A 161 20.28 -18.65 -17.05
CA LEU A 161 19.35 -18.76 -18.17
C LEU A 161 17.89 -18.53 -17.76
N GLY A 162 17.48 -19.01 -16.58
CA GLY A 162 16.12 -18.81 -16.10
C GLY A 162 15.84 -17.39 -15.65
N SER A 163 16.79 -16.68 -15.04
CA SER A 163 16.62 -15.26 -14.70
C SER A 163 16.68 -14.36 -15.93
N GLU A 164 17.50 -14.68 -16.94
CA GLU A 164 17.48 -13.98 -18.23
C GLU A 164 16.10 -14.10 -18.90
N GLU A 165 15.54 -15.31 -18.92
CA GLU A 165 14.20 -15.57 -19.46
C GLU A 165 13.11 -14.80 -18.70
N VAL A 166 13.13 -14.84 -17.36
CA VAL A 166 12.16 -14.12 -16.52
C VAL A 166 12.29 -12.61 -16.69
N ALA A 167 13.52 -12.06 -16.64
CA ALA A 167 13.74 -10.62 -16.80
C ALA A 167 13.20 -10.14 -18.16
N ARG A 168 13.41 -10.91 -19.23
CA ARG A 168 12.82 -10.60 -20.54
C ARG A 168 11.29 -10.63 -20.51
N ILE A 169 10.68 -11.62 -19.85
CA ILE A 169 9.22 -11.71 -19.70
C ILE A 169 8.66 -10.50 -18.93
N LEU A 170 9.27 -10.14 -17.80
CA LEU A 170 8.84 -8.99 -16.99
C LEU A 170 8.97 -7.67 -17.77
N SER A 171 10.05 -7.51 -18.54
CA SER A 171 10.24 -6.35 -19.44
C SER A 171 9.15 -6.27 -20.51
N GLN A 172 8.79 -7.41 -21.12
CA GLN A 172 7.69 -7.49 -22.10
C GLN A 172 6.31 -7.24 -21.48
N ARG A 173 6.11 -7.61 -20.21
CA ARG A 173 4.92 -7.30 -19.42
C ARG A 173 4.90 -5.85 -18.91
N HIS A 174 5.93 -5.07 -19.19
CA HIS A 174 6.09 -3.69 -18.71
C HIS A 174 6.02 -3.57 -17.19
N ILE A 175 6.52 -4.57 -16.46
CA ILE A 175 6.60 -4.53 -15.00
C ILE A 175 7.65 -3.50 -14.60
N ASN A 176 7.24 -2.50 -13.82
CA ASN A 176 8.13 -1.50 -13.26
C ASN A 176 8.68 -2.02 -11.92
N ILE A 177 9.99 -2.24 -11.80
CA ILE A 177 10.61 -2.75 -10.57
C ILE A 177 11.11 -1.57 -9.76
N LEU A 178 10.57 -1.38 -8.55
CA LEU A 178 11.10 -0.42 -7.58
C LEU A 178 12.50 -0.85 -7.16
N GLN A 179 12.61 -2.10 -6.69
CA GLN A 179 13.87 -2.73 -6.31
C GLN A 179 13.76 -4.25 -6.42
N TYR A 180 14.79 -4.86 -7.02
CA TYR A 180 15.04 -6.30 -6.99
C TYR A 180 16.16 -6.66 -6.00
N PHE A 181 15.89 -7.55 -5.05
CA PHE A 181 16.84 -8.12 -4.11
C PHE A 181 17.21 -9.55 -4.53
N ASN A 182 18.38 -9.73 -5.14
CA ASN A 182 18.95 -11.05 -5.38
C ASN A 182 19.70 -11.52 -4.14
N ILE A 183 19.40 -12.72 -3.66
CA ILE A 183 19.97 -13.31 -2.45
C ILE A 183 20.63 -14.62 -2.86
N ASP A 184 21.95 -14.66 -2.73
CA ASP A 184 22.80 -15.79 -3.08
C ASP A 184 24.20 -15.37 -2.62
N MET A 185 24.89 -15.99 -1.67
CA MET A 185 24.46 -16.99 -0.68
C MET A 185 24.51 -16.35 0.73
N LEU A 186 23.95 -17.01 1.77
CA LEU A 186 23.78 -16.41 3.11
C LEU A 186 24.16 -17.28 4.34
N LEU A 187 25.01 -18.30 4.25
CA LEU A 187 25.32 -19.16 5.41
C LEU A 187 26.76 -19.10 5.93
N VAL A 188 27.73 -18.56 5.19
CA VAL A 188 29.15 -18.54 5.57
C VAL A 188 29.68 -17.12 5.74
N GLU A 189 30.00 -16.74 6.96
CA GLU A 189 30.58 -15.42 7.28
C GLU A 189 32.13 -15.45 7.40
N ASP A 190 32.77 -14.34 7.05
CA ASP A 190 34.15 -14.06 7.47
C ASP A 190 34.15 -13.51 8.90
N THR A 191 34.25 -14.40 9.88
CA THR A 191 34.31 -14.08 11.31
C THR A 191 35.52 -13.23 11.71
N THR A 192 36.48 -12.98 10.82
CA THR A 192 37.60 -12.07 11.08
C THR A 192 37.24 -10.60 10.83
N LYS A 193 36.11 -10.34 10.15
CA LYS A 193 35.59 -9.00 9.91
C LYS A 193 34.75 -8.51 11.11
N PRO A 194 34.64 -7.19 11.30
CA PRO A 194 33.60 -6.61 12.13
C PRO A 194 32.22 -7.12 11.73
N SER A 195 31.24 -7.06 12.65
CA SER A 195 29.87 -7.49 12.37
C SER A 195 29.32 -6.80 11.12
N ASP A 196 29.50 -5.48 11.00
CA ASP A 196 28.97 -4.63 9.93
C ASP A 196 29.56 -4.89 8.53
N GLN A 197 30.32 -5.97 8.39
CA GLN A 197 31.03 -6.40 7.19
C GLN A 197 30.86 -7.89 6.89
N ARG A 198 29.90 -8.56 7.53
CA ARG A 198 29.70 -10.00 7.40
C ARG A 198 28.77 -10.41 6.25
N VAL A 199 27.95 -9.48 5.77
CA VAL A 199 27.15 -9.61 4.54
C VAL A 199 27.42 -8.43 3.63
N TRP A 200 27.56 -8.68 2.34
CA TRP A 200 27.78 -7.68 1.32
C TRP A 200 26.48 -7.40 0.57
N GLY A 201 26.00 -6.16 0.67
CA GLY A 201 24.95 -5.66 -0.21
C GLY A 201 25.59 -4.94 -1.39
N ILE A 202 25.81 -5.65 -2.49
CA ILE A 202 26.43 -5.10 -3.68
C ILE A 202 25.35 -4.36 -4.48
N TYR A 203 25.52 -3.05 -4.64
CA TYR A 203 24.59 -2.18 -5.36
C TYR A 203 25.10 -1.82 -6.75
N ASN A 204 24.16 -1.54 -7.68
CA ASN A 204 24.46 -1.13 -9.03
C ASN A 204 25.00 0.31 -9.05
N SER A 205 26.31 0.49 -9.13
CA SER A 205 26.93 1.82 -9.12
C SER A 205 26.67 2.65 -10.38
N ALA A 206 26.07 2.07 -11.42
CA ALA A 206 25.64 2.80 -12.60
C ALA A 206 24.19 3.34 -12.49
N ALA A 207 23.44 2.91 -11.46
CA ALA A 207 22.10 3.39 -11.16
C ALA A 207 22.15 4.66 -10.30
N ARG A 208 21.03 5.40 -10.25
CA ARG A 208 20.88 6.51 -9.30
C ARG A 208 20.85 5.99 -7.87
N PHE A 209 21.10 6.86 -6.90
CA PHE A 209 21.04 6.50 -5.48
C PHE A 209 19.68 5.86 -5.11
N HIS A 210 18.57 6.51 -5.46
CA HIS A 210 17.19 6.05 -5.25
C HIS A 210 16.87 4.71 -5.91
N GLU A 211 17.57 4.36 -6.99
CA GLU A 211 17.33 3.14 -7.76
C GLU A 211 18.08 1.92 -7.19
N SER A 212 19.09 2.10 -6.33
CA SER A 212 19.91 0.96 -5.89
C SER A 212 20.56 1.17 -4.53
N ARG A 213 21.47 2.14 -4.40
CA ARG A 213 22.26 2.31 -3.15
C ARG A 213 21.38 2.56 -1.92
N LEU A 214 20.32 3.34 -2.08
CA LEU A 214 19.33 3.63 -1.03
C LEU A 214 18.86 2.36 -0.32
N PHE A 215 18.48 1.34 -1.08
CA PHE A 215 17.90 0.13 -0.51
C PHE A 215 18.91 -0.72 0.27
N VAL A 216 20.21 -0.71 -0.10
CA VAL A 216 21.23 -1.36 0.74
C VAL A 216 21.48 -0.58 2.03
N ASP A 217 21.46 0.76 1.96
CA ASP A 217 21.59 1.58 3.16
C ASP A 217 20.39 1.36 4.11
N LEU A 218 19.18 1.17 3.57
CA LEU A 218 17.99 0.77 4.36
C LEU A 218 18.15 -0.61 5.00
N ILE A 219 18.64 -1.61 4.27
CA ILE A 219 18.91 -2.95 4.85
C ILE A 219 19.96 -2.84 5.97
N ARG A 220 21.04 -2.08 5.77
CA ARG A 220 22.05 -1.82 6.83
C ARG A 220 21.42 -1.13 8.04
N MET A 221 20.56 -0.14 7.82
CA MET A 221 19.83 0.54 8.89
C MET A 221 19.01 -0.46 9.71
N MET A 222 18.27 -1.38 9.07
CA MET A 222 17.46 -2.38 9.78
C MET A 222 18.30 -3.40 10.53
N SER A 223 19.32 -3.97 9.88
CA SER A 223 20.22 -4.94 10.54
C SER A 223 20.96 -4.32 11.72
N HIS A 224 21.35 -3.04 11.62
CA HIS A 224 21.98 -2.32 12.74
C HIS A 224 21.00 -2.02 13.88
N ASN A 225 19.83 -1.46 13.56
CA ASN A 225 18.90 -0.96 14.58
C ASN A 225 18.14 -2.08 15.30
N TYR A 226 17.89 -3.21 14.64
CA TYR A 226 17.09 -4.31 15.19
C TYR A 226 17.88 -5.61 15.37
N GLY A 227 19.00 -5.75 14.67
CA GLY A 227 19.68 -7.03 14.48
C GLY A 227 21.13 -7.05 14.94
N MET A 228 21.92 -7.82 14.19
CA MET A 228 23.32 -8.11 14.48
C MET A 228 24.30 -7.14 13.81
N ASP A 229 23.81 -6.09 13.14
CA ASP A 229 24.60 -5.12 12.36
C ASP A 229 25.54 -5.84 11.38
N LEU A 230 25.00 -6.48 10.35
CA LEU A 230 25.76 -7.40 9.48
C LEU A 230 26.18 -6.82 8.12
N VAL A 231 25.44 -5.81 7.64
CA VAL A 231 25.40 -5.47 6.21
C VAL A 231 26.36 -4.34 5.84
N CYS A 232 27.23 -4.63 4.89
CA CYS A 232 28.17 -3.68 4.28
C CYS A 232 27.79 -3.38 2.82
N PRO A 233 27.43 -2.13 2.51
CA PRO A 233 27.18 -1.72 1.13
C PRO A 233 28.45 -1.68 0.26
N ARG A 234 28.44 -2.35 -0.89
CA ARG A 234 29.58 -2.43 -1.83
C ARG A 234 29.22 -2.02 -3.26
N SER A 235 30.09 -1.27 -3.91
CA SER A 235 29.87 -0.80 -5.29
C SER A 235 30.12 -1.93 -6.29
N SER A 236 29.19 -2.16 -7.22
CA SER A 236 29.36 -3.12 -8.32
C SER A 236 30.58 -2.81 -9.20
N GLY A 237 30.94 -1.54 -9.38
CA GLY A 237 32.13 -1.13 -10.13
C GLY A 237 33.46 -1.57 -9.52
N MET A 238 33.45 -2.05 -8.27
CA MET A 238 34.62 -2.54 -7.55
C MET A 238 34.55 -4.04 -7.23
N ASP A 239 33.48 -4.73 -7.65
CA ASP A 239 33.23 -6.11 -7.27
C ASP A 239 33.10 -7.03 -8.48
N SER A 240 34.03 -7.98 -8.62
CA SER A 240 33.98 -8.94 -9.72
C SER A 240 32.76 -9.85 -9.62
N LEU A 241 32.21 -10.08 -8.41
CA LEU A 241 31.05 -10.94 -8.17
C LEU A 241 29.75 -10.40 -8.81
N TRP A 242 29.72 -9.11 -9.18
CA TRP A 242 28.52 -8.46 -9.74
C TRP A 242 27.90 -9.18 -10.94
N TYR A 243 28.72 -9.88 -11.73
CA TYR A 243 28.32 -10.54 -12.97
C TYR A 243 27.97 -12.04 -12.80
N HIS A 244 27.97 -12.55 -11.58
CA HIS A 244 27.96 -13.98 -11.28
C HIS A 244 26.65 -14.52 -10.70
N SER A 245 25.58 -13.73 -10.67
CA SER A 245 24.27 -14.20 -10.18
C SER A 245 23.13 -13.41 -10.83
N ASP A 246 21.89 -13.80 -10.54
CA ASP A 246 20.70 -13.48 -11.32
C ASP A 246 20.34 -11.99 -11.37
N GLN A 247 20.81 -11.15 -10.43
CA GLN A 247 20.67 -9.69 -10.54
C GLN A 247 21.18 -9.17 -11.88
N TYR A 248 22.23 -9.80 -12.42
CA TYR A 248 22.89 -9.32 -13.61
C TYR A 248 22.00 -9.49 -14.86
N SER A 249 21.23 -10.58 -14.93
CA SER A 249 20.22 -10.80 -15.96
C SER A 249 19.20 -9.66 -16.04
N PHE A 250 18.72 -9.19 -14.88
CA PHE A 250 17.79 -8.06 -14.80
C PHE A 250 18.44 -6.76 -15.28
N VAL A 251 19.68 -6.51 -14.87
CA VAL A 251 20.45 -5.33 -15.33
C VAL A 251 20.66 -5.35 -16.85
N GLN A 252 20.93 -6.52 -17.44
CA GLN A 252 21.07 -6.66 -18.89
C GLN A 252 19.77 -6.38 -19.66
N GLN A 253 18.61 -6.67 -19.06
CA GLN A 253 17.30 -6.33 -19.63
C GLN A 253 16.88 -4.88 -19.36
N GLY A 254 17.74 -4.07 -18.72
CA GLY A 254 17.52 -2.64 -18.48
C GLY A 254 16.98 -2.29 -17.10
N PHE A 255 16.73 -3.27 -16.23
CA PHE A 255 16.36 -3.03 -14.83
C PHE A 255 17.59 -2.61 -14.04
N LYS A 256 17.78 -1.31 -13.87
CA LYS A 256 18.92 -0.79 -13.09
C LYS A 256 18.79 -1.06 -11.60
N ASN A 257 17.56 -1.31 -11.14
CA ASN A 257 17.17 -1.39 -9.75
C ASN A 257 17.32 -2.81 -9.23
N ALA A 258 18.56 -3.29 -9.16
CA ALA A 258 18.90 -4.64 -8.69
C ALA A 258 20.04 -4.58 -7.67
N LEU A 259 19.97 -5.44 -6.67
CA LEU A 259 20.94 -5.63 -5.60
C LEU A 259 21.37 -7.09 -5.53
N PHE A 260 22.59 -7.31 -5.05
CA PHE A 260 23.12 -8.64 -4.79
C PHE A 260 23.55 -8.76 -3.33
N MET A 261 22.85 -9.60 -2.58
CA MET A 261 23.09 -9.87 -1.17
C MET A 261 23.90 -11.16 -1.04
N PHE A 262 25.18 -11.02 -0.69
CA PHE A 262 26.16 -12.11 -0.72
C PHE A 262 26.94 -12.18 0.59
N GLU A 263 27.17 -13.39 1.08
CA GLU A 263 27.94 -13.64 2.29
C GLU A 263 29.42 -13.22 2.16
N SER A 264 30.04 -12.75 3.25
CA SER A 264 31.47 -12.37 3.22
C SER A 264 32.44 -13.54 3.24
N GLY A 265 31.97 -14.74 3.61
CA GLY A 265 32.79 -15.91 3.91
C GLY A 265 33.07 -16.84 2.73
N PHE A 266 32.70 -16.48 1.50
CA PHE A 266 32.87 -17.32 0.31
C PHE A 266 34.25 -17.94 0.14
N SER A 267 35.33 -17.18 0.42
CA SER A 267 36.71 -17.72 0.35
C SER A 267 37.01 -18.87 1.32
N ARG A 268 36.14 -19.07 2.31
CA ARG A 268 36.19 -20.12 3.34
C ARG A 268 35.19 -21.25 3.05
N ASP A 269 34.22 -21.03 2.17
CA ASP A 269 33.25 -22.05 1.79
C ASP A 269 33.96 -23.15 0.98
N ASN A 270 34.23 -24.27 1.65
CA ASN A 270 34.86 -25.43 1.04
C ASN A 270 33.84 -26.44 0.49
N ALA A 271 32.56 -26.14 0.61
CA ALA A 271 31.42 -26.96 0.22
C ALA A 271 30.75 -26.45 -1.07
N TYR A 272 30.92 -25.17 -1.43
CA TYR A 272 30.50 -24.61 -2.73
C TYR A 272 30.74 -25.59 -3.89
N HIS A 273 29.66 -25.87 -4.64
CA HIS A 273 29.62 -26.81 -5.78
C HIS A 273 30.08 -28.25 -5.48
N ARG A 274 29.93 -28.71 -4.23
CA ARG A 274 30.39 -30.05 -3.80
C ARG A 274 29.32 -30.81 -3.04
N PRO A 275 29.46 -32.15 -2.91
CA PRO A 275 28.54 -32.98 -2.13
C PRO A 275 28.44 -32.62 -0.64
N ALA A 276 29.39 -31.83 -0.12
CA ALA A 276 29.40 -31.36 1.27
C ALA A 276 28.47 -30.16 1.50
N ASP A 277 27.94 -29.55 0.43
CA ASP A 277 26.96 -28.47 0.52
C ASP A 277 25.60 -29.03 0.97
N THR A 278 25.49 -29.22 2.27
CA THR A 278 24.43 -29.93 2.97
C THR A 278 23.98 -29.09 4.14
N TRP A 279 22.68 -29.10 4.45
CA TRP A 279 22.08 -28.22 5.45
C TRP A 279 22.73 -28.33 6.85
N ASP A 280 23.37 -29.46 7.17
CA ASP A 280 24.03 -29.74 8.44
C ASP A 280 25.55 -29.48 8.41
N ASN A 281 26.05 -28.77 7.40
CA ASN A 281 27.46 -28.37 7.35
C ASN A 281 27.81 -27.49 8.56
N PRO A 282 28.84 -27.84 9.36
CA PRO A 282 29.20 -27.12 10.57
C PRO A 282 29.75 -25.71 10.35
N LEU A 283 30.04 -25.31 9.09
CA LEU A 283 30.40 -23.93 8.75
C LEU A 283 29.20 -23.00 8.63
N TYR A 284 27.98 -23.51 8.50
CA TYR A 284 26.78 -22.71 8.24
C TYR A 284 26.24 -22.04 9.50
N ASN A 285 26.04 -20.73 9.40
CA ASN A 285 25.45 -19.88 10.42
C ASN A 285 24.08 -19.42 9.94
N TYR A 286 23.01 -20.05 10.44
CA TYR A 286 21.64 -19.70 10.05
C TYR A 286 21.19 -18.34 10.59
N SER A 287 21.78 -17.85 11.68
CA SER A 287 21.48 -16.52 12.21
C SER A 287 21.96 -15.40 11.26
N LEU A 288 23.03 -15.64 10.49
CA LEU A 288 23.49 -14.73 9.42
C LEU A 288 22.40 -14.56 8.35
N GLY A 289 21.86 -15.69 7.88
CA GLY A 289 20.82 -15.72 6.86
C GLY A 289 19.50 -15.12 7.36
N THR A 290 19.10 -15.40 8.59
CA THR A 290 17.83 -14.92 9.13
C THR A 290 17.86 -13.43 9.47
N ASP A 291 18.96 -12.91 10.03
CA ASP A 291 19.11 -11.46 10.26
C ASP A 291 19.05 -10.68 8.95
N THR A 292 19.76 -11.17 7.92
CA THR A 292 19.75 -10.55 6.59
C THR A 292 18.36 -10.61 5.95
N THR A 293 17.69 -11.76 6.05
CA THR A 293 16.30 -11.95 5.58
C THR A 293 15.36 -10.97 6.29
N ALA A 294 15.45 -10.88 7.62
CA ALA A 294 14.67 -9.94 8.43
C ALA A 294 14.92 -8.49 8.05
N ALA A 295 16.18 -8.10 7.84
CA ALA A 295 16.56 -6.75 7.44
C ALA A 295 16.01 -6.37 6.04
N ILE A 296 16.00 -7.29 5.08
CA ILE A 296 15.38 -7.09 3.76
C ILE A 296 13.87 -6.86 3.92
N GLY A 297 13.19 -7.73 4.65
CA GLY A 297 11.75 -7.59 4.90
C GLY A 297 11.41 -6.27 5.60
N ALA A 298 12.19 -5.90 6.62
CA ALA A 298 12.00 -4.65 7.36
C ALA A 298 12.24 -3.41 6.48
N ALA A 299 13.24 -3.44 5.58
CA ALA A 299 13.48 -2.35 4.63
C ALA A 299 12.33 -2.18 3.63
N ILE A 300 11.76 -3.29 3.14
CA ILE A 300 10.55 -3.29 2.32
C ILE A 300 9.37 -2.69 3.10
N ALA A 301 9.15 -3.15 4.33
CA ALA A 301 8.06 -2.68 5.18
C ALA A 301 8.17 -1.17 5.48
N PHE A 302 9.37 -0.70 5.83
CA PHE A 302 9.64 0.72 6.07
C PHE A 302 9.34 1.57 4.84
N THR A 303 9.82 1.15 3.66
CA THR A 303 9.53 1.84 2.40
C THR A 303 8.02 1.94 2.15
N MET A 304 7.26 0.92 2.55
CA MET A 304 5.82 0.85 2.38
C MET A 304 4.98 1.46 3.50
N SER A 305 5.61 1.99 4.56
CA SER A 305 4.91 2.50 5.74
C SER A 305 4.58 3.99 5.69
N GLY A 306 5.05 4.72 4.67
CA GLY A 306 4.81 6.16 4.51
C GLY A 306 3.32 6.55 4.44
N ALA A 307 3.02 7.80 4.77
CA ALA A 307 1.69 8.40 4.63
C ALA A 307 1.75 9.84 4.15
N TYR A 308 0.66 10.26 3.51
CA TYR A 308 0.44 11.64 3.12
C TYR A 308 0.35 12.54 4.36
N ASP A 309 0.89 13.76 4.24
CA ASP A 309 0.97 14.76 5.31
C ASP A 309 1.67 14.26 6.59
N LYS A 310 2.61 13.32 6.41
CA LYS A 310 3.47 12.80 7.47
C LYS A 310 4.92 12.72 6.97
N PRO A 311 5.89 13.31 7.70
CA PRO A 311 7.29 13.06 7.41
C PRO A 311 7.63 11.59 7.72
N THR A 312 8.76 11.13 7.20
CA THR A 312 9.34 9.87 7.63
C THR A 312 9.72 9.96 9.11
N SER A 313 9.33 8.97 9.90
CA SER A 313 9.47 8.99 11.37
C SER A 313 10.00 7.65 11.88
N LEU A 314 11.09 7.68 12.64
CA LEU A 314 11.71 6.51 13.29
C LEU A 314 11.67 6.69 14.80
N ARG A 315 11.23 5.66 15.54
CA ARG A 315 11.10 5.72 17.00
C ARG A 315 12.09 4.79 17.68
N PHE A 316 12.75 5.31 18.71
CA PHE A 316 13.75 4.60 19.50
C PHE A 316 13.51 4.83 20.98
N SER A 317 13.78 3.82 21.80
CA SER A 317 13.75 3.95 23.25
C SER A 317 14.76 2.99 23.85
N GLY A 318 15.37 3.36 24.97
CA GLY A 318 16.41 2.54 25.57
C GLY A 318 16.78 2.98 26.98
N THR A 319 17.66 2.21 27.61
CA THR A 319 18.27 2.57 28.90
C THR A 319 19.79 2.47 28.81
N LEU A 320 20.47 3.60 29.06
CA LEU A 320 21.92 3.72 28.99
C LEU A 320 22.52 3.77 30.39
N ASN A 321 23.47 2.86 30.66
CA ASN A 321 24.30 2.93 31.85
C ASN A 321 25.26 4.14 31.81
N PRO A 322 25.78 4.60 32.96
CA PRO A 322 26.76 5.68 33.01
C PRO A 322 27.94 5.47 32.05
N GLY A 323 28.22 6.46 31.20
CA GLY A 323 29.29 6.43 30.21
C GLY A 323 28.99 5.63 28.93
N ALA A 324 27.84 4.94 28.86
CA ALA A 324 27.44 4.21 27.67
C ALA A 324 26.99 5.17 26.54
N GLU A 325 27.22 4.75 25.31
CA GLU A 325 26.69 5.39 24.11
C GLU A 325 25.97 4.34 23.26
N GLU A 326 24.92 4.78 22.58
CA GLU A 326 24.18 4.00 21.61
C GLU A 326 23.99 4.82 20.34
N LYS A 327 23.97 4.12 19.21
CA LYS A 327 23.88 4.71 17.87
C LYS A 327 22.63 4.17 17.21
N PHE A 328 21.91 5.03 16.51
CA PHE A 328 20.73 4.66 15.74
C PHE A 328 20.93 5.18 14.33
N LEU A 329 20.80 4.31 13.33
CA LEU A 329 20.95 4.68 11.94
C LEU A 329 19.63 5.20 11.38
N PHE A 330 19.73 6.16 10.47
CA PHE A 330 18.63 6.58 9.60
C PHE A 330 19.17 6.86 8.19
N VAL A 331 18.31 6.78 7.17
CA VAL A 331 18.69 6.98 5.78
C VAL A 331 17.78 8.01 5.14
N ASN A 332 18.33 9.13 4.69
CA ASN A 332 17.60 10.14 3.94
C ASN A 332 17.85 9.99 2.43
N SER A 333 16.79 10.06 1.63
CA SER A 333 16.90 10.01 0.16
C SER A 333 17.20 11.36 -0.48
N ILE A 334 16.90 12.45 0.22
CA ILE A 334 17.21 13.83 -0.16
C ILE A 334 17.92 14.56 0.96
N THR A 335 18.63 15.65 0.64
CA THR A 335 19.08 16.59 1.68
C THR A 335 17.85 17.20 2.35
N THR A 336 17.78 17.06 3.67
CA THR A 336 16.61 17.42 4.48
C THR A 336 17.05 17.94 5.84
N GLU A 337 16.16 18.71 6.46
CA GLU A 337 16.17 18.92 7.89
C GLU A 337 15.81 17.61 8.60
N VAL A 338 16.51 17.32 9.68
CA VAL A 338 16.26 16.19 10.57
C VAL A 338 15.93 16.75 11.94
N GLU A 339 14.78 16.38 12.47
CA GLU A 339 14.35 16.73 13.82
C GLU A 339 14.44 15.51 14.74
N VAL A 340 15.24 15.63 15.80
CA VAL A 340 15.34 14.63 16.86
C VAL A 340 14.56 15.14 18.06
N ASN A 341 13.42 14.51 18.32
CA ASN A 341 12.51 14.80 19.41
C ASN A 341 12.73 13.78 20.54
N ALA A 342 13.14 14.22 21.73
CA ALA A 342 13.47 13.29 22.82
C ALA A 342 13.01 13.73 24.22
N THR A 343 12.68 12.74 25.04
CA THR A 343 12.44 12.86 26.50
C THR A 343 13.25 11.81 27.24
N TRP A 344 13.68 12.08 28.48
CA TRP A 344 14.46 11.10 29.25
C TRP A 344 14.40 11.33 30.76
N ALA A 345 14.60 10.25 31.50
CA ALA A 345 14.64 10.20 32.96
C ALA A 345 15.96 9.60 33.46
N GLY A 346 16.53 10.16 34.54
CA GLY A 346 17.66 9.55 35.26
C GLY A 346 18.98 10.32 35.23
N GLY A 347 19.09 11.43 34.50
CA GLY A 347 20.33 12.22 34.47
C GLY A 347 20.51 13.06 33.21
N GLY A 348 21.77 13.28 32.83
CA GLY A 348 22.16 14.05 31.65
C GLY A 348 22.44 13.17 30.44
N LEU A 349 22.01 13.64 29.26
CA LEU A 349 22.27 13.02 27.96
C LEU A 349 22.93 13.99 26.99
N ASP A 350 23.74 13.43 26.11
CA ASP A 350 24.19 14.08 24.89
C ASP A 350 23.46 13.45 23.70
N PHE A 351 22.93 14.30 22.83
CA PHE A 351 22.39 13.92 21.53
C PHE A 351 23.29 14.50 20.44
N SER A 352 23.60 13.71 19.42
CA SER A 352 24.28 14.23 18.23
C SER A 352 23.77 13.56 16.97
N VAL A 353 23.64 14.36 15.91
CA VAL A 353 23.30 13.91 14.56
C VAL A 353 24.53 14.05 13.70
N GLY A 354 24.85 13.02 12.91
CA GLY A 354 26.03 13.05 12.07
C GLY A 354 26.13 11.88 11.10
N ALA A 355 27.17 11.92 10.28
CA ALA A 355 27.60 10.77 9.48
C ALA A 355 28.44 9.80 10.30
N GLU A 356 28.91 8.74 9.64
CA GLU A 356 29.84 7.76 10.24
C GLU A 356 31.09 8.41 10.85
N TYR A 357 31.59 9.52 10.28
CA TYR A 357 32.81 10.20 10.73
C TYR A 357 32.69 11.72 10.94
N THR A 358 31.51 12.32 10.71
CA THR A 358 31.30 13.77 10.84
C THR A 358 30.12 14.06 11.76
N SER A 359 30.23 15.09 12.59
CA SER A 359 29.13 15.60 13.41
C SER A 359 28.48 16.77 12.68
N LEU A 360 27.16 16.71 12.47
CA LEU A 360 26.38 17.80 11.86
C LEU A 360 25.87 18.75 12.95
N ASN A 361 25.25 18.22 14.00
CA ASN A 361 24.82 19.00 15.16
C ASN A 361 24.87 18.16 16.45
N SER A 362 24.99 18.82 17.60
CA SER A 362 24.96 18.17 18.90
C SER A 362 24.36 19.06 19.98
N SER A 363 23.82 18.45 21.03
CA SER A 363 23.30 19.11 22.21
C SER A 363 23.58 18.27 23.44
N SER A 364 23.88 18.94 24.56
CA SER A 364 24.25 18.31 25.83
C SER A 364 23.37 18.85 26.94
N PHE A 365 22.78 17.95 27.71
CA PHE A 365 21.84 18.26 28.78
C PHE A 365 22.30 17.65 30.10
N THR A 366 22.16 18.39 31.20
CA THR A 366 22.68 17.96 32.51
C THR A 366 21.62 17.36 33.44
N GLN A 367 20.34 17.49 33.09
CA GLN A 367 19.20 17.04 33.90
C GLN A 367 18.21 16.27 33.04
N SER A 368 17.29 15.55 33.70
CA SER A 368 16.16 14.87 33.05
C SER A 368 15.23 15.88 32.37
N SER A 369 14.46 15.42 31.38
CA SER A 369 13.45 16.25 30.73
C SER A 369 12.18 15.46 30.46
N ASP A 370 11.11 15.86 31.16
CA ASP A 370 9.73 15.38 30.92
C ASP A 370 9.07 16.11 29.73
N TRP A 371 9.69 17.19 29.25
CA TRP A 371 9.27 17.94 28.07
C TRP A 371 10.13 17.56 26.88
N THR A 372 9.52 17.42 25.70
CA THR A 372 10.23 17.11 24.46
C THR A 372 11.30 18.15 24.18
N GLN A 373 12.55 17.71 24.11
CA GLN A 373 13.66 18.50 23.57
C GLN A 373 13.79 18.23 22.08
N VAL A 374 14.08 19.27 21.32
CA VAL A 374 14.24 19.20 19.86
C VAL A 374 15.67 19.53 19.48
N LEU A 375 16.33 18.64 18.75
CA LEU A 375 17.60 18.87 18.10
C LEU A 375 17.40 18.81 16.59
N THR A 376 17.61 19.94 15.92
CA THR A 376 17.48 20.06 14.47
C THR A 376 18.84 20.01 13.79
N ALA A 377 19.00 19.23 12.72
CA ALA A 377 20.23 19.16 11.93
C ALA A 377 19.92 19.16 10.43
N GLN A 378 20.70 19.89 9.64
CA GLN A 378 20.61 19.88 8.18
C GLN A 378 21.59 18.85 7.61
N THR A 379 21.08 17.93 6.80
CA THR A 379 21.92 16.95 6.08
C THR A 379 22.49 17.56 4.81
N GLU A 380 23.78 17.31 4.54
CA GLU A 380 24.48 17.87 3.37
C GLU A 380 24.52 16.90 2.17
N TRP A 381 24.11 15.65 2.38
CA TRP A 381 23.98 14.63 1.34
C TRP A 381 22.85 13.65 1.69
N ASN A 382 22.42 12.89 0.69
CA ASN A 382 21.52 11.74 0.83
C ASN A 382 22.33 10.47 1.16
N GLY A 383 21.86 9.66 2.09
CA GLY A 383 22.53 8.42 2.49
C GLY A 383 22.38 8.10 3.96
N LEU A 384 23.28 7.23 4.42
CA LEU A 384 23.29 6.75 5.80
C LEU A 384 23.81 7.82 6.76
N HIS A 385 23.04 8.06 7.80
CA HIS A 385 23.36 8.93 8.93
C HIS A 385 23.11 8.20 10.25
N ARG A 386 23.51 8.83 11.36
CA ARG A 386 23.25 8.32 12.69
C ARG A 386 22.84 9.41 13.67
N VAL A 387 22.04 9.01 14.64
CA VAL A 387 21.86 9.72 15.91
C VAL A 387 22.63 8.96 16.98
N THR A 388 23.48 9.66 17.73
CA THR A 388 24.19 9.09 18.89
C THR A 388 23.61 9.66 20.16
N VAL A 389 23.23 8.77 21.07
CA VAL A 389 22.74 9.09 22.41
C VAL A 389 23.78 8.61 23.41
N LYS A 390 24.27 9.52 24.26
CA LYS A 390 25.31 9.19 25.25
C LYS A 390 24.92 9.63 26.65
N ASN A 391 25.03 8.71 27.59
CA ASN A 391 24.90 9.03 29.01
C ASN A 391 26.24 9.53 29.55
N HIS A 392 26.36 10.83 29.77
CA HIS A 392 27.52 11.45 30.44
C HIS A 392 27.32 11.63 31.95
N GLY A 393 26.13 11.27 32.46
CA GLY A 393 25.78 11.30 33.87
C GLY A 393 26.34 10.14 34.69
N GLY A 394 26.06 10.18 36.00
CA GLY A 394 26.49 9.17 36.97
C GLY A 394 25.50 8.04 37.24
N GLU A 395 24.27 8.15 36.74
CA GLU A 395 23.18 7.18 36.95
C GLU A 395 22.64 6.67 35.61
N PRO A 396 22.00 5.49 35.56
CA PRO A 396 21.33 5.03 34.36
C PRO A 396 20.26 6.01 33.86
N VAL A 397 20.17 6.19 32.54
CA VAL A 397 19.18 7.07 31.89
C VAL A 397 18.31 6.27 30.95
N THR A 398 16.99 6.39 31.10
CA THR A 398 16.00 5.87 30.14
C THR A 398 15.53 7.00 29.24
N PHE A 399 15.50 6.77 27.92
CA PHE A 399 15.09 7.78 26.94
C PHE A 399 14.04 7.22 25.97
N GLU A 400 13.23 8.12 25.44
CA GLU A 400 12.39 7.93 24.26
C GLU A 400 12.76 9.02 23.25
N MET A 401 12.88 8.64 21.98
CA MET A 401 13.38 9.50 20.91
C MET A 401 12.64 9.19 19.61
N THR A 402 12.28 10.23 18.87
CA THR A 402 11.75 10.14 17.51
C THR A 402 12.64 10.96 16.57
N VAL A 403 12.98 10.40 15.42
CA VAL A 403 13.78 11.04 14.37
C VAL A 403 12.89 11.25 13.16
N GLU A 404 12.65 12.50 12.79
CA GLU A 404 11.75 12.88 11.70
C GLU A 404 12.50 13.65 10.61
N TYR A 405 12.18 13.34 9.35
CA TYR A 405 12.78 13.97 8.18
C TYR A 405 11.94 13.76 6.92
N GLU A 406 12.14 14.61 5.92
CA GLU A 406 11.53 14.44 4.61
C GLU A 406 12.35 13.46 3.76
N SER A 407 11.64 12.68 2.96
CA SER A 407 12.21 11.74 1.99
C SER A 407 11.50 11.90 0.65
N ASP A 408 12.18 11.54 -0.44
CA ASP A 408 11.63 11.27 -1.76
C ASP A 408 12.16 9.89 -2.16
N LEU A 409 11.46 8.82 -1.79
CA LEU A 409 12.00 7.46 -1.91
C LEU A 409 12.09 6.99 -3.37
N ASN A 410 11.20 7.46 -4.24
CA ASN A 410 11.15 7.07 -5.65
C ASN A 410 12.01 7.97 -6.57
N GLY A 411 12.53 9.09 -6.05
CA GLY A 411 13.41 10.02 -6.76
C GLY A 411 12.70 10.84 -7.84
N ASN A 412 11.40 11.08 -7.69
CA ASN A 412 10.59 11.83 -8.66
C ASN A 412 10.60 13.36 -8.41
N ASN A 413 11.28 13.81 -7.35
CA ASN A 413 11.36 15.18 -6.83
C ASN A 413 10.09 15.70 -6.16
N ILE A 414 9.21 14.82 -5.71
CA ILE A 414 8.11 15.11 -4.80
C ILE A 414 8.44 14.40 -3.49
N ILE A 415 8.38 15.13 -2.39
CA ILE A 415 8.62 14.53 -1.07
C ILE A 415 7.47 13.59 -0.72
N ASP A 416 7.77 12.46 -0.09
CA ASP A 416 6.82 11.38 0.23
C ASP A 416 5.66 11.89 1.09
N SER A 417 5.88 12.88 1.96
CA SER A 417 4.82 13.54 2.75
C SER A 417 3.83 14.33 1.90
N SER A 418 4.21 14.68 0.66
CA SER A 418 3.36 15.34 -0.34
C SER A 418 2.83 14.36 -1.39
N GLU A 419 3.07 13.06 -1.25
CA GLU A 419 2.58 12.02 -2.15
C GLU A 419 1.64 11.06 -1.44
N TYR A 420 0.63 10.58 -2.15
CA TYR A 420 -0.14 9.45 -1.66
C TYR A 420 0.61 8.16 -1.98
N TRP A 421 1.47 7.71 -1.06
CA TRP A 421 2.23 6.46 -1.20
C TRP A 421 2.87 6.39 -2.60
N MET A 422 3.73 7.34 -2.98
CA MET A 422 4.38 7.40 -4.31
C MET A 422 3.47 7.57 -5.54
N ASP A 423 2.15 7.76 -5.36
CA ASP A 423 1.22 8.09 -6.45
C ASP A 423 0.99 9.61 -6.52
N SER A 424 1.68 10.23 -7.48
CA SER A 424 1.56 11.66 -7.77
C SER A 424 0.22 12.07 -8.42
N PHE A 425 -0.57 11.10 -8.91
CA PHE A 425 -1.85 11.37 -9.58
C PHE A 425 -3.06 11.08 -8.71
N PHE A 426 -2.93 10.24 -7.67
CA PHE A 426 -4.02 9.89 -6.75
C PHE A 426 -4.78 11.13 -6.27
N VAL A 427 -4.05 12.19 -5.93
CA VAL A 427 -4.60 13.45 -5.42
C VAL A 427 -5.52 14.20 -6.39
N THR A 428 -5.36 13.98 -7.69
CA THR A 428 -6.06 14.74 -8.75
C THR A 428 -6.98 13.87 -9.59
N ARG A 429 -6.92 12.56 -9.40
CA ARG A 429 -7.69 11.59 -10.17
C ARG A 429 -9.03 11.37 -9.49
N ASP A 430 -10.07 11.36 -10.29
CA ASP A 430 -11.42 10.93 -9.96
C ASP A 430 -11.58 9.57 -10.69
N SER A 431 -11.53 8.47 -9.94
CA SER A 431 -11.36 7.14 -10.56
C SER A 431 -12.67 6.47 -10.96
N ASP A 432 -13.79 6.85 -10.35
CA ASP A 432 -15.13 6.36 -10.67
C ASP A 432 -16.02 7.40 -11.37
N SER A 433 -15.51 8.63 -11.55
CA SER A 433 -16.12 9.73 -12.29
C SER A 433 -17.41 10.27 -11.67
N ASP A 434 -17.49 10.25 -10.34
CA ASP A 434 -18.65 10.74 -9.59
C ASP A 434 -18.57 12.24 -9.22
N GLY A 435 -17.41 12.87 -9.43
CA GLY A 435 -17.15 14.29 -9.15
C GLY A 435 -16.24 14.55 -7.95
N LEU A 436 -15.89 13.54 -7.16
CA LEU A 436 -14.87 13.61 -6.11
C LEU A 436 -13.53 13.09 -6.65
N ASN A 437 -12.42 13.65 -6.17
CA ASN A 437 -11.11 13.04 -6.45
C ASN A 437 -10.78 12.03 -5.34
N ASN A 438 -9.92 11.07 -5.66
CA ASN A 438 -9.59 9.98 -4.73
C ASN A 438 -9.05 10.45 -3.37
N LEU A 439 -8.39 11.62 -3.30
CA LEU A 439 -7.97 12.17 -2.00
C LEU A 439 -9.18 12.59 -1.18
N LEU A 440 -10.09 13.35 -1.77
CA LEU A 440 -11.29 13.82 -1.10
C LEU A 440 -12.18 12.65 -0.67
N GLU A 441 -12.36 11.64 -1.54
CA GLU A 441 -13.09 10.42 -1.23
C GLU A 441 -12.47 9.70 -0.02
N LYS A 442 -11.15 9.57 0.00
CA LYS A 442 -10.44 9.00 1.16
C LYS A 442 -10.59 9.85 2.43
N GLU A 443 -10.60 11.18 2.31
CA GLU A 443 -10.76 12.09 3.44
C GLU A 443 -12.17 12.01 4.06
N ILE A 444 -13.20 11.83 3.23
CA ILE A 444 -14.59 11.71 3.69
C ILE A 444 -14.99 10.25 4.00
N GLY A 445 -14.16 9.27 3.60
CA GLY A 445 -14.32 7.86 3.94
C GLY A 445 -15.07 7.02 2.91
N THR A 446 -15.32 7.57 1.72
CA THR A 446 -15.93 6.87 0.57
C THR A 446 -14.88 6.05 -0.20
N ASP A 447 -15.33 5.15 -1.08
CA ASP A 447 -14.47 4.27 -1.87
C ASP A 447 -14.13 4.89 -3.24
N PRO A 448 -12.86 5.26 -3.52
CA PRO A 448 -12.45 5.94 -4.76
C PRO A 448 -12.78 5.26 -6.09
N TYR A 449 -13.26 4.03 -6.07
CA TYR A 449 -13.56 3.23 -7.25
C TYR A 449 -15.04 2.85 -7.34
N LYS A 450 -15.88 3.43 -6.48
CA LYS A 450 -17.27 3.07 -6.35
C LYS A 450 -18.11 4.33 -6.20
N THR A 451 -18.79 4.65 -7.30
CA THR A 451 -19.60 5.85 -7.46
C THR A 451 -20.61 6.11 -6.34
N ASP A 452 -21.07 5.07 -5.63
CA ASP A 452 -22.10 5.09 -4.59
C ASP A 452 -21.61 4.18 -3.47
N SER A 453 -21.04 4.74 -2.40
CA SER A 453 -20.33 4.01 -1.34
C SER A 453 -21.26 3.26 -0.40
N ASP A 454 -22.42 3.84 -0.05
CA ASP A 454 -23.36 3.25 0.89
C ASP A 454 -24.47 2.37 0.24
N ASN A 455 -24.55 2.39 -1.10
CA ASN A 455 -25.49 1.67 -1.96
C ASN A 455 -26.94 2.14 -1.89
N ASP A 456 -27.18 3.43 -1.69
CA ASP A 456 -28.52 4.00 -1.66
C ASP A 456 -29.02 4.54 -3.01
N ARG A 457 -28.18 4.42 -4.05
CA ARG A 457 -28.38 4.81 -5.46
C ARG A 457 -28.06 6.27 -5.77
N MET A 458 -27.50 7.02 -4.83
CA MET A 458 -26.94 8.34 -5.11
C MET A 458 -25.41 8.25 -5.23
N PRO A 459 -24.78 9.07 -6.10
CA PRO A 459 -23.34 9.13 -6.14
C PRO A 459 -22.74 9.91 -4.96
N ASP A 460 -21.60 9.48 -4.43
CA ASP A 460 -20.95 10.11 -3.28
C ASP A 460 -20.67 11.60 -3.53
N GLY A 461 -20.22 11.93 -4.76
CA GLY A 461 -20.00 13.31 -5.18
C GLY A 461 -21.27 14.16 -5.22
N TYR A 462 -22.42 13.59 -5.62
CA TYR A 462 -23.68 14.34 -5.57
C TYR A 462 -24.06 14.65 -4.13
N GLU A 463 -23.99 13.67 -3.25
CA GLU A 463 -24.34 13.82 -1.84
C GLU A 463 -23.45 14.86 -1.16
N TYR A 464 -22.14 14.75 -1.34
CA TYR A 464 -21.16 15.70 -0.78
C TYR A 464 -21.44 17.15 -1.23
N PHE A 465 -21.69 17.40 -2.51
CA PHE A 465 -21.93 18.75 -3.02
C PHE A 465 -23.30 19.31 -2.65
N ASN A 466 -24.27 18.46 -2.31
CA ASN A 466 -25.63 18.86 -1.89
C ASN A 466 -25.83 18.81 -0.36
N GLY A 467 -24.76 18.56 0.40
CA GLY A 467 -24.81 18.59 1.87
C GLY A 467 -25.47 17.37 2.52
N LEU A 468 -25.55 16.26 1.79
CA LEU A 468 -25.88 14.93 2.31
C LEU A 468 -24.59 14.21 2.77
N ASP A 469 -24.74 13.07 3.47
CA ASP A 469 -23.62 12.26 3.98
C ASP A 469 -23.47 10.98 3.15
N PRO A 470 -22.44 10.84 2.29
CA PRO A 470 -22.28 9.72 1.34
C PRO A 470 -21.97 8.36 2.00
N LEU A 471 -21.96 8.30 3.33
CA LEU A 471 -21.77 7.07 4.10
C LEU A 471 -23.06 6.62 4.80
N VAL A 472 -24.17 7.31 4.58
CA VAL A 472 -25.44 7.07 5.26
C VAL A 472 -26.55 6.91 4.24
N ALA A 473 -26.98 5.65 4.05
CA ALA A 473 -28.02 5.34 3.07
C ALA A 473 -29.36 6.03 3.40
N ASP A 474 -29.56 7.20 2.79
CA ASP A 474 -30.60 8.16 3.11
C ASP A 474 -31.41 8.62 1.88
N GLY A 475 -31.20 8.00 0.72
CA GLY A 475 -31.91 8.26 -0.54
C GLY A 475 -33.45 8.24 -0.48
N ASP A 476 -34.03 7.59 0.52
CA ASP A 476 -35.48 7.54 0.79
C ASP A 476 -35.96 8.62 1.80
N LEU A 477 -35.07 9.45 2.33
CA LEU A 477 -35.38 10.57 3.22
C LEU A 477 -35.71 11.85 2.42
N ASP A 478 -36.37 12.78 3.11
CA ASP A 478 -36.87 14.06 2.60
C ASP A 478 -36.51 15.13 3.67
N PRO A 479 -35.30 15.72 3.60
CA PRO A 479 -34.78 16.61 4.63
C PRO A 479 -35.50 17.96 4.71
N ASP A 480 -35.97 18.49 3.59
CA ASP A 480 -36.66 19.78 3.53
C ASP A 480 -38.19 19.70 3.68
N GLY A 481 -38.75 18.49 3.55
CA GLY A 481 -40.15 18.16 3.81
C GLY A 481 -41.10 18.56 2.68
N ASP A 482 -40.61 18.68 1.45
CA ASP A 482 -41.42 19.05 0.28
C ASP A 482 -42.18 17.85 -0.34
N GLY A 483 -41.82 16.63 0.07
CA GLY A 483 -42.42 15.38 -0.39
C GLY A 483 -41.64 14.65 -1.49
N ILE A 484 -40.48 15.16 -1.91
CA ILE A 484 -39.51 14.48 -2.78
C ILE A 484 -38.43 13.84 -1.90
N THR A 485 -37.98 12.63 -2.25
CA THR A 485 -36.85 12.02 -1.55
C THR A 485 -35.52 12.42 -2.19
N ASN A 486 -34.43 12.41 -1.43
CA ASN A 486 -33.07 12.69 -1.91
C ASN A 486 -32.75 12.02 -3.26
N PHE A 487 -33.10 10.73 -3.41
CA PHE A 487 -32.88 10.00 -4.67
C PHE A 487 -33.72 10.55 -5.84
N TYR A 488 -34.97 10.96 -5.60
CA TYR A 488 -35.79 11.58 -6.65
C TYR A 488 -35.30 12.98 -6.98
N GLU A 489 -34.74 13.71 -6.02
CA GLU A 489 -34.13 15.01 -6.26
C GLU A 489 -32.87 14.89 -7.11
N TYR A 490 -32.03 13.89 -6.84
CA TYR A 490 -30.90 13.53 -7.69
C TYR A 490 -31.33 13.29 -9.15
N LEU A 491 -32.42 12.53 -9.36
CA LEU A 491 -32.94 12.24 -10.70
C LEU A 491 -33.48 13.48 -11.42
N ASN A 492 -34.03 14.44 -10.68
CA ASN A 492 -34.60 15.69 -11.23
C ASN A 492 -33.64 16.88 -11.18
N GLN A 493 -32.43 16.69 -10.61
CA GLN A 493 -31.42 17.72 -10.41
C GLN A 493 -31.90 18.90 -9.55
N THR A 494 -32.75 18.61 -8.56
CA THR A 494 -33.18 19.55 -7.52
C THR A 494 -32.29 19.44 -6.28
N ASN A 495 -32.48 20.34 -5.30
CA ASN A 495 -31.64 20.47 -4.12
C ASN A 495 -32.31 19.87 -2.86
N PRO A 496 -31.76 18.80 -2.26
CA PRO A 496 -32.32 18.07 -1.11
C PRO A 496 -32.38 18.82 0.22
N GLN A 497 -32.04 20.10 0.19
CA GLN A 497 -32.10 21.00 1.33
C GLN A 497 -33.03 22.20 1.05
N SER A 498 -33.76 22.20 -0.06
CA SER A 498 -34.55 23.32 -0.53
C SER A 498 -35.81 22.88 -1.27
N SER A 499 -36.96 23.05 -0.62
CA SER A 499 -38.29 22.74 -1.16
C SER A 499 -38.71 23.55 -2.40
N ASP A 500 -37.82 24.41 -2.91
CA ASP A 500 -37.97 25.37 -4.00
C ASP A 500 -36.53 25.67 -4.49
N THR A 501 -36.07 24.88 -5.45
CA THR A 501 -34.67 24.84 -5.90
C THR A 501 -34.26 26.15 -6.57
N ASP A 502 -35.16 26.79 -7.33
CA ASP A 502 -34.85 28.01 -8.06
C ASP A 502 -35.34 29.31 -7.38
N SER A 503 -36.02 29.17 -6.24
CA SER A 503 -36.50 30.23 -5.37
C SER A 503 -37.53 31.16 -6.04
N ASP A 504 -38.36 30.63 -6.93
CA ASP A 504 -39.40 31.38 -7.63
C ASP A 504 -40.78 31.37 -6.95
N LEU A 505 -40.86 30.74 -5.77
CA LEU A 505 -42.04 30.57 -4.92
C LEU A 505 -42.98 29.42 -5.33
N MET A 506 -42.56 28.58 -6.27
CA MET A 506 -43.21 27.30 -6.57
C MET A 506 -42.37 26.15 -5.99
N PRO A 507 -42.97 25.18 -5.28
CA PRO A 507 -42.21 24.03 -4.79
C PRO A 507 -41.85 23.05 -5.89
N ASP A 508 -40.68 22.42 -5.77
CA ASP A 508 -40.15 21.47 -6.74
C ASP A 508 -41.15 20.35 -7.05
N LEU A 509 -41.80 19.79 -6.02
CA LEU A 509 -42.79 18.73 -6.20
C LEU A 509 -43.95 19.18 -7.10
N TRP A 510 -44.41 20.41 -6.91
CA TRP A 510 -45.53 20.93 -7.70
C TRP A 510 -45.13 21.13 -9.16
N GLU A 511 -43.94 21.69 -9.39
CA GLU A 511 -43.43 21.91 -10.75
C GLU A 511 -43.23 20.59 -11.50
N ILE A 512 -42.66 19.58 -10.84
CA ILE A 512 -42.47 18.24 -11.41
C ILE A 512 -43.82 17.59 -11.75
N GLU A 513 -44.81 17.65 -10.85
CA GLU A 513 -46.15 17.10 -11.10
C GLU A 513 -46.87 17.78 -12.28
N HIS A 514 -46.56 19.05 -12.53
CA HIS A 514 -47.17 19.85 -13.61
C HIS A 514 -46.26 20.00 -14.84
N SER A 515 -45.18 19.22 -14.94
CA SER A 515 -44.27 19.21 -16.10
C SER A 515 -43.54 20.55 -16.37
N LEU A 516 -43.30 21.33 -15.32
CA LEU A 516 -42.40 22.51 -15.32
C LEU A 516 -40.96 22.08 -14.96
N ASP A 517 -39.99 22.99 -15.12
CA ASP A 517 -38.57 22.74 -14.79
C ASP A 517 -38.21 23.44 -13.48
N PRO A 518 -38.10 22.71 -12.35
CA PRO A 518 -37.91 23.27 -10.99
C PRO A 518 -36.55 23.96 -10.76
N ARG A 519 -35.77 24.12 -11.82
CA ARG A 519 -34.43 24.72 -11.80
C ARG A 519 -34.41 26.05 -12.57
N THR A 520 -35.56 26.50 -13.06
CA THR A 520 -35.68 27.67 -13.92
C THR A 520 -36.85 28.54 -13.45
N GLY A 521 -36.53 29.64 -12.76
CA GLY A 521 -37.55 30.53 -12.23
C GLY A 521 -38.50 31.08 -13.31
N ASP A 522 -39.66 30.45 -13.42
CA ASP A 522 -40.62 30.62 -14.49
C ASP A 522 -42.05 30.87 -14.00
N ALA A 523 -42.21 31.14 -12.71
CA ALA A 523 -43.40 31.64 -12.03
C ALA A 523 -44.25 32.68 -12.79
N ASP A 524 -43.64 33.52 -13.62
CA ASP A 524 -44.28 34.58 -14.42
C ASP A 524 -44.72 34.12 -15.83
N ARG A 525 -44.41 32.88 -16.24
CA ARG A 525 -44.82 32.32 -17.54
C ARG A 525 -46.26 31.85 -17.50
N ASP A 526 -46.82 31.74 -18.70
CA ASP A 526 -48.20 31.36 -18.99
C ASP A 526 -48.14 30.40 -20.20
N PRO A 527 -47.97 29.09 -19.96
CA PRO A 527 -47.77 28.11 -21.04
C PRO A 527 -49.02 27.86 -21.90
N ASP A 528 -50.22 28.05 -21.34
CA ASP A 528 -51.49 27.75 -22.03
C ASP A 528 -52.19 28.99 -22.63
N GLY A 529 -51.74 30.19 -22.27
CA GLY A 529 -52.15 31.47 -22.84
C GLY A 529 -53.47 32.01 -22.29
N ASP A 530 -53.88 31.63 -21.09
CA ASP A 530 -55.14 32.07 -20.46
C ASP A 530 -55.01 33.36 -19.61
N SER A 531 -53.80 33.92 -19.54
CA SER A 531 -53.41 35.10 -18.75
C SER A 531 -53.30 34.87 -17.23
N ILE A 532 -53.22 33.62 -16.80
CA ILE A 532 -52.79 33.21 -15.46
C ILE A 532 -51.33 32.75 -15.55
N THR A 533 -50.50 33.10 -14.56
CA THR A 533 -49.09 32.66 -14.54
C THR A 533 -48.94 31.38 -13.73
N ASN A 534 -47.88 30.59 -13.96
CA ASN A 534 -47.56 29.37 -13.22
C ASN A 534 -47.74 29.53 -11.69
N LEU A 535 -47.18 30.61 -11.11
CA LEU A 535 -47.31 30.88 -9.67
C LEU A 535 -48.77 31.15 -9.24
N GLN A 536 -49.55 31.83 -10.08
CA GLN A 536 -50.96 32.06 -9.77
C GLN A 536 -51.78 30.76 -9.87
N GLU A 537 -51.38 29.83 -10.73
CA GLU A 537 -52.02 28.52 -10.86
C GLU A 537 -51.70 27.63 -9.68
N TYR A 538 -50.44 27.60 -9.26
CA TYR A 538 -50.03 26.96 -8.00
C TYR A 538 -50.88 27.46 -6.83
N LEU A 539 -51.03 28.79 -6.67
CA LEU A 539 -51.85 29.39 -5.61
C LEU A 539 -53.36 29.08 -5.74
N ARG A 540 -53.83 28.71 -6.94
CA ARG A 540 -55.24 28.36 -7.22
C ARG A 540 -55.51 26.86 -7.22
N GLY A 541 -54.48 26.03 -7.31
CA GLY A 541 -54.59 24.59 -7.55
C GLY A 541 -55.12 24.25 -8.93
N SER A 542 -54.76 25.04 -9.95
CA SER A 542 -55.05 24.79 -11.38
C SER A 542 -53.81 24.22 -12.11
N ASP A 543 -54.01 23.75 -13.35
CA ASP A 543 -52.99 23.08 -14.17
C ASP A 543 -52.43 24.07 -15.21
N PRO A 544 -51.11 24.37 -15.20
CA PRO A 544 -50.46 25.36 -16.08
C PRO A 544 -50.42 25.03 -17.55
N HIS A 545 -50.99 23.90 -17.93
CA HIS A 545 -51.16 23.49 -19.32
C HIS A 545 -52.65 23.40 -19.73
N SER A 546 -53.57 23.87 -18.88
CA SER A 546 -55.02 23.75 -19.06
C SER A 546 -55.77 25.08 -18.92
N TYR A 547 -56.12 25.66 -20.07
CA TYR A 547 -56.84 26.92 -20.17
C TYR A 547 -58.06 27.04 -19.21
N ASP A 548 -57.98 27.96 -18.24
CA ASP A 548 -59.03 28.18 -17.25
C ASP A 548 -60.08 29.21 -17.70
N LEU A 549 -61.36 28.83 -17.60
CA LEU A 549 -62.48 29.72 -17.90
C LEU A 549 -62.86 30.57 -16.69
N TYR A 550 -62.41 31.83 -16.66
CA TYR A 550 -62.80 32.91 -15.74
C TYR A 550 -64.21 32.75 -15.10
N PHE A 551 -64.30 32.42 -13.81
CA PHE A 551 -65.55 32.55 -13.05
C PHE A 551 -65.66 33.95 -12.42
N LEU A 552 -66.36 34.86 -13.11
CA LEU A 552 -66.79 36.16 -12.60
C LEU A 552 -67.56 36.03 -11.28
N MET A 553 -66.97 36.35 -10.13
CA MET A 553 -67.75 36.76 -8.96
C MET A 553 -68.13 38.24 -9.09
N LEU A 554 -69.39 38.51 -9.39
CA LEU A 554 -70.01 39.84 -9.26
C LEU A 554 -70.38 40.13 -7.78
N PRO A 555 -70.36 41.39 -7.33
CA PRO A 555 -70.66 41.76 -5.95
C PRO A 555 -72.18 41.86 -5.70
N GLY A 556 -72.65 41.34 -4.56
CA GLY A 556 -74.03 41.48 -4.08
C GLY A 556 -74.09 41.58 -2.55
N PRO A 557 -75.06 42.31 -1.96
CA PRO A 557 -74.81 43.15 -0.79
C PRO A 557 -75.07 42.47 0.56
N ALA A 558 -74.31 42.96 1.54
CA ALA A 558 -74.54 43.05 2.98
C ALA A 558 -75.66 42.19 3.63
N SER A 559 -75.21 41.44 4.65
CA SER A 559 -75.76 41.33 6.02
C SER A 559 -76.31 39.95 6.45
N ILE A 560 -75.81 39.52 7.62
CA ILE A 560 -76.44 38.70 8.68
C ILE A 560 -76.24 37.16 8.62
N LEU A 561 -75.26 36.71 9.43
CA LEU A 561 -75.40 35.93 10.69
C LEU A 561 -76.23 34.63 10.72
N LEU A 562 -75.66 33.64 11.42
CA LEU A 562 -76.11 32.28 11.77
C LEU A 562 -76.10 31.30 10.59
N GLY A 563 -75.54 30.09 10.67
CA GLY A 563 -75.19 29.26 11.81
C GLY A 563 -75.71 27.86 11.52
N GLY A 564 -74.83 26.86 11.60
CA GLY A 564 -75.21 25.48 11.91
C GLY A 564 -75.56 24.54 10.76
N VAL A 565 -74.72 23.50 10.67
CA VAL A 565 -75.01 22.05 10.66
C VAL A 565 -76.03 21.45 9.66
N ILE A 566 -75.67 20.22 9.26
CA ILE A 566 -76.45 19.15 8.62
C ILE A 566 -76.38 19.25 7.09
N GLY A 567 -75.88 18.27 6.34
CA GLY A 567 -75.65 16.86 6.66
C GLY A 567 -76.30 16.01 5.56
N ALA A 568 -75.51 15.06 5.07
CA ALA A 568 -75.91 13.80 4.46
C ALA A 568 -76.58 13.79 3.07
N ALA A 569 -76.01 12.89 2.26
CA ALA A 569 -76.70 11.88 1.46
C ALA A 569 -77.33 12.35 0.15
N CYS A 570 -77.43 11.54 -0.90
CA CYS A 570 -76.90 10.25 -1.34
C CYS A 570 -77.62 9.99 -2.69
N VAL A 571 -77.26 8.91 -3.39
CA VAL A 571 -78.08 8.18 -4.38
C VAL A 571 -78.04 8.64 -5.86
N ILE A 572 -77.16 7.96 -6.61
CA ILE A 572 -77.46 6.99 -7.71
C ILE A 572 -78.52 7.39 -8.75
N SER A 573 -78.17 7.29 -10.05
CA SER A 573 -78.90 6.45 -11.04
C SER A 573 -78.20 6.31 -12.41
N ILE A 574 -77.86 5.04 -12.68
CA ILE A 574 -77.75 4.24 -13.92
C ILE A 574 -78.24 4.85 -15.25
N GLY A 575 -77.51 4.54 -16.34
CA GLY A 575 -78.02 4.51 -17.71
C GLY A 575 -77.15 3.67 -18.68
N ILE A 576 -77.61 2.46 -19.03
CA ILE A 576 -77.07 1.53 -20.04
C ILE A 576 -77.56 1.93 -21.46
N VAL A 577 -76.82 1.58 -22.53
CA VAL A 577 -77.26 1.07 -23.87
C VAL A 577 -76.03 1.10 -24.82
N VAL A 578 -75.37 0.00 -25.23
CA VAL A 578 -75.72 -1.17 -26.11
C VAL A 578 -75.11 -1.05 -27.53
N MET A 579 -74.14 -1.95 -27.79
CA MET A 579 -73.87 -2.75 -29.03
C MET A 579 -73.56 -2.03 -30.37
N ARG A 580 -72.78 -2.57 -31.34
CA ARG A 580 -72.38 -3.97 -31.63
C ARG A 580 -71.21 -4.07 -32.64
N ARG A 581 -70.36 -5.07 -32.36
CA ARG A 581 -69.53 -6.00 -33.17
C ARG A 581 -69.56 -5.99 -34.72
N ARG A 582 -68.34 -6.02 -35.30
CA ARG A 582 -67.62 -7.13 -36.01
C ARG A 582 -68.44 -8.25 -36.70
N PRO A 583 -67.93 -8.83 -37.81
CA PRO A 583 -66.83 -9.81 -37.74
C PRO A 583 -65.43 -9.25 -37.97
#